data_AF-A0A968TX96-F1
#
_entry.id   AF-A0A968TX96-F1
#
_cell.length_a   1.000
_cell.length_b   1.000
_cell.length_c   1.000
_cell.angle_alpha   90.00
_cell.angle_beta   90.00
_cell.angle_gamma   90.00
#
_symmetry.space_group_name_H-M   'P 1'
#
loop_
_entity.id
_entity.type
_entity.pdbx_description
1 polymer ?
#
loop_
_entity_poly.entity_id
_entity_poly.type
_entity_poly.pdbx_seq_one_letter_code
_entity_poly.pdbx_strand_id
1 'polypeptide(L)'
;MKPCNQTQRVMAFHDGELTIEEARTMQLHVADCPACQAELTALQTLSTAVRELPRPVLSGLQFTELLQGMRQNEERAEWHLAWRLTMAAALIVVVSLLGLNTSTTTAADSAPAWELTMAWADAGRQSDAVEYQTANWIVAGLSAPPATENQP
;
A
#
# COMPACT_ATOMS: atom_id res chain seq x y z
N MET A 1 -37.00 -10.77 3.64
CA MET A 1 -36.09 -10.19 2.62
C MET A 1 -35.38 -11.33 1.92
N LYS A 2 -35.39 -11.42 0.59
CA LYS A 2 -34.53 -12.38 -0.12
C LYS A 2 -33.15 -11.74 -0.32
N PRO A 3 -32.04 -12.44 -0.03
CA PRO A 3 -30.70 -11.91 -0.29
C PRO A 3 -30.53 -11.70 -1.80
N CYS A 4 -30.03 -10.52 -2.20
CA CYS A 4 -29.71 -10.20 -3.59
C CYS A 4 -28.20 -10.18 -3.78
N ASN A 5 -27.71 -10.81 -4.85
CA ASN A 5 -26.28 -10.81 -5.18
C ASN A 5 -25.78 -9.43 -5.67
N GLN A 6 -26.68 -8.58 -6.16
CA GLN A 6 -26.32 -7.26 -6.73
C GLN A 6 -26.13 -6.16 -5.68
N THR A 7 -26.38 -6.44 -4.39
CA THR A 7 -26.25 -5.45 -3.30
C THR A 7 -24.87 -4.79 -3.26
N GLN A 8 -23.80 -5.53 -3.53
CA GLN A 8 -22.44 -4.98 -3.54
C GLN A 8 -22.24 -3.90 -4.62
N ARG A 9 -22.93 -4.01 -5.77
CA ARG A 9 -22.82 -3.07 -6.89
C ARG A 9 -23.67 -1.81 -6.71
N VAL A 10 -24.54 -1.77 -5.70
CA VAL A 10 -25.36 -0.59 -5.38
C VAL A 10 -24.48 0.57 -4.91
N MET A 11 -23.35 0.30 -4.24
CA MET A 11 -22.38 1.33 -3.85
C MET A 11 -21.74 1.99 -5.07
N ALA A 12 -21.17 1.18 -5.98
CA ALA A 12 -20.60 1.69 -7.24
C ALA A 12 -21.63 2.46 -8.08
N PHE A 13 -22.90 2.05 -8.04
CA PHE A 13 -23.99 2.81 -8.68
C PHE A 13 -24.25 4.15 -8.00
N HIS A 14 -24.30 4.18 -6.66
CA HIS A 14 -24.48 5.41 -5.88
C HIS A 14 -23.35 6.42 -6.11
N ASP A 15 -22.11 5.93 -6.20
CA ASP A 15 -20.92 6.76 -6.38
C ASP A 15 -20.66 7.16 -7.85
N GLY A 16 -21.45 6.61 -8.79
CA GLY A 16 -21.35 6.92 -10.22
C GLY A 16 -20.16 6.25 -10.92
N GLU A 17 -19.65 5.16 -10.35
CA GLU A 17 -18.49 4.41 -10.87
C GLU A 17 -18.86 3.39 -11.95
N LEU A 18 -20.15 3.11 -12.15
CA LEU A 18 -20.64 2.22 -13.20
C LEU A 18 -20.62 2.90 -14.56
N THR A 19 -20.34 2.12 -15.62
CA THR A 19 -20.53 2.59 -16.98
C THR A 19 -22.01 2.90 -17.26
N ILE A 20 -22.30 3.66 -18.32
CA ILE A 20 -23.68 4.08 -18.67
C ILE A 20 -24.62 2.87 -18.81
N GLU A 21 -24.16 1.80 -19.47
CA GLU A 21 -24.98 0.60 -19.70
C GLU A 21 -25.22 -0.19 -18.40
N GLU A 22 -24.20 -0.30 -17.55
CA GLU A 22 -24.32 -0.94 -16.25
C GLU A 22 -25.22 -0.15 -15.30
N ALA A 23 -25.11 1.17 -15.30
CA ALA A 23 -25.96 2.06 -14.52
C ALA A 23 -27.43 1.92 -14.93
N ARG A 24 -27.72 1.85 -16.23
CA ARG A 24 -29.08 1.59 -16.74
C ARG A 24 -29.62 0.25 -16.25
N THR A 25 -28.80 -0.80 -16.35
CA THR A 25 -29.17 -2.14 -15.88
C THR A 25 -29.43 -2.16 -14.37
N MET A 26 -28.56 -1.49 -13.59
CA MET A 26 -28.72 -1.38 -12.14
C MET A 26 -29.96 -0.58 -11.77
N GLN A 27 -30.26 0.49 -12.50
CA GLN A 27 -31.45 1.31 -12.27
C GLN A 27 -32.73 0.49 -12.45
N LEU A 28 -32.81 -0.34 -13.49
CA LEU A 28 -33.93 -1.28 -13.67
C LEU A 28 -33.99 -2.29 -12.52
N HIS A 29 -32.86 -2.86 -12.12
CA HIS A 29 -32.81 -3.82 -11.03
C HIS A 29 -33.26 -3.23 -9.68
N VAL A 30 -32.81 -2.02 -9.35
CA VAL A 30 -33.18 -1.33 -8.11
C VAL A 30 -34.67 -1.01 -8.08
N ALA A 31 -35.28 -0.72 -9.23
CA ALA A 31 -36.73 -0.50 -9.33
C ALA A 31 -37.55 -1.76 -8.98
N ASP A 32 -37.04 -2.95 -9.31
CA ASP A 32 -37.73 -4.21 -9.11
C ASP A 32 -37.29 -4.99 -7.85
N CYS A 33 -36.16 -4.62 -7.23
CA CYS A 33 -35.58 -5.34 -6.09
C CYS A 33 -35.68 -4.53 -4.79
N PRO A 34 -36.57 -4.91 -3.84
CA PRO A 34 -36.72 -4.19 -2.57
C PRO A 34 -35.46 -4.18 -1.70
N ALA A 35 -34.62 -5.22 -1.79
CA ALA A 35 -33.36 -5.29 -1.04
C ALA A 35 -32.36 -4.23 -1.54
N CYS A 36 -32.17 -4.12 -2.85
CA CYS A 36 -31.28 -3.12 -3.44
C CYS A 36 -31.83 -1.69 -3.28
N GLN A 37 -33.16 -1.52 -3.30
CA GLN A 37 -33.80 -0.24 -3.02
C GLN A 37 -33.57 0.22 -1.57
N ALA A 38 -33.70 -0.68 -0.61
CA ALA A 38 -33.42 -0.38 0.80
C ALA A 38 -31.96 0.06 0.98
N GLU A 39 -31.01 -0.62 0.36
CA GLU A 39 -29.60 -0.27 0.47
C GLU A 39 -29.24 1.04 -0.23
N LEU A 40 -29.82 1.32 -1.40
CA LEU A 40 -29.64 2.62 -2.03
C LEU A 40 -30.18 3.74 -1.15
N THR A 41 -31.33 3.53 -0.51
CA THR A 41 -31.93 4.50 0.42
C THR A 41 -31.05 4.71 1.65
N ALA A 42 -30.45 3.66 2.20
CA ALA A 42 -29.52 3.75 3.32
C ALA A 42 -28.27 4.57 2.96
N LEU A 43 -27.67 4.33 1.78
CA LEU A 43 -26.54 5.10 1.27
C LEU A 43 -26.89 6.57 1.05
N GLN A 44 -28.04 6.86 0.46
CA GLN A 44 -28.52 8.23 0.25
C GLN A 44 -28.76 8.97 1.58
N THR A 45 -29.30 8.28 2.58
CA THR A 45 -29.52 8.83 3.92
C THR A 45 -28.20 9.17 4.59
N LEU A 46 -27.21 8.26 4.54
CA LEU A 46 -25.87 8.49 5.05
C LEU A 46 -25.19 9.68 4.35
N SER A 47 -25.24 9.72 3.01
CA SER A 47 -24.65 10.80 2.21
C SER A 47 -25.26 12.15 2.54
N THR A 48 -26.58 12.20 2.72
CA THR A 48 -27.29 13.41 3.15
C THR A 48 -26.85 13.85 4.54
N ALA A 49 -26.82 12.94 5.53
CA ALA A 49 -26.39 13.25 6.88
C ALA A 49 -24.95 13.79 6.93
N VAL A 50 -24.04 13.22 6.13
CA VAL A 50 -22.66 13.71 6.02
C VAL A 50 -22.59 15.09 5.35
N ARG A 51 -23.45 15.35 4.34
CA ARG A 51 -23.52 16.66 3.67
C ARG A 51 -24.04 17.77 4.58
N GLU A 52 -24.94 17.45 5.50
CA GLU A 52 -25.52 18.40 6.46
C GLU A 52 -24.57 18.79 7.60
N LEU A 53 -23.48 18.05 7.80
CA LEU A 53 -22.48 18.41 8.79
C LEU A 53 -21.87 19.79 8.48
N PRO A 54 -21.59 20.62 9.52
CA PRO A 54 -20.96 21.92 9.33
C PRO A 54 -19.61 21.74 8.63
N ARG A 55 -19.49 22.27 7.41
CA ARG A 55 -18.22 22.28 6.69
C ARG A 55 -17.42 23.50 7.10
N PRO A 56 -16.17 23.35 7.57
CA PRO A 56 -15.31 24.49 7.77
C PRO A 56 -15.08 25.17 6.41
N VAL A 57 -15.59 26.39 6.25
CA VAL A 57 -15.31 27.20 5.08
C VAL A 57 -13.90 27.73 5.26
N LEU A 58 -12.94 27.15 4.54
CA LEU A 58 -11.58 27.67 4.50
C LEU A 58 -11.62 29.03 3.80
N SER A 59 -11.06 30.06 4.44
CA SER A 59 -10.80 31.31 3.75
C SER A 59 -9.77 31.08 2.63
N GLY A 60 -9.82 31.89 1.56
CA GLY A 60 -8.89 31.75 0.44
C GLY A 60 -7.41 31.76 0.86
N LEU A 61 -7.08 32.55 1.89
CA LEU A 61 -5.74 32.60 2.48
C LEU A 61 -5.34 31.29 3.18
N GLN A 62 -6.24 30.71 3.98
CA GLN A 62 -5.98 29.42 4.63
C GLN A 62 -5.85 28.28 3.61
N PHE A 63 -6.60 28.33 2.50
CA PHE A 63 -6.46 27.35 1.44
C PHE A 63 -5.10 27.46 0.74
N THR A 64 -4.63 28.69 0.46
CA THR A 64 -3.28 28.89 -0.10
C THR A 64 -2.18 28.44 0.85
N GLU A 65 -2.31 28.69 2.15
CA GLU A 65 -1.36 28.22 3.17
C GLU A 65 -1.31 26.68 3.23
N LEU A 66 -2.48 26.03 3.16
CA LEU A 66 -2.57 24.57 3.15
C LEU A 66 -1.91 23.97 1.89
N LEU A 67 -2.23 24.53 0.71
CA LEU A 67 -1.58 24.13 -0.54
C LEU A 67 -0.06 24.34 -0.50
N GLN A 68 0.38 25.47 0.06
CA GLN A 68 1.80 25.78 0.20
C GLN A 68 2.50 24.85 1.19
N GLY A 69 1.82 24.44 2.27
CA GLY A 69 2.30 23.45 3.23
C GLY A 69 2.51 22.07 2.59
N MET A 70 1.61 21.62 1.72
CA MET A 70 1.77 20.35 0.99
C MET A 70 2.98 20.39 0.06
N ARG A 71 3.17 21.46 -0.73
CA ARG A 71 4.31 21.60 -1.64
C ARG A 71 5.65 21.66 -0.91
N GLN A 72 5.72 22.34 0.23
CA GLN A 72 6.94 22.38 1.04
C GLN A 72 7.31 21.02 1.64
N ASN A 73 6.33 20.14 1.89
CA ASN A 73 6.61 18.82 2.42
C ASN A 73 7.27 17.91 1.37
N GLU A 74 6.88 18.06 0.10
CA GLU A 74 7.50 17.35 -1.03
C GLU A 74 8.96 17.74 -1.20
N GLU A 75 9.26 19.05 -1.21
CA GLU A 75 10.63 19.54 -1.35
C GLU A 75 11.55 19.09 -0.21
N ARG A 76 11.02 18.98 1.03
CA ARG A 76 11.79 18.47 2.17
C ARG A 76 12.03 16.97 2.09
N ALA A 77 11.06 16.20 1.60
CA ALA A 77 11.20 14.75 1.44
C ALA A 77 12.32 14.40 0.44
N GLU A 78 12.40 15.14 -0.66
CA GLU A 78 13.46 14.99 -1.66
C GLU A 78 14.84 15.35 -1.10
N TRP A 79 14.94 16.45 -0.34
CA TRP A 79 16.20 16.86 0.28
C TRP A 79 16.74 15.83 1.28
N HIS A 80 15.85 15.24 2.10
CA HIS A 80 16.24 14.20 3.05
C HIS A 80 16.69 12.91 2.36
N LEU A 81 16.07 12.53 1.24
CA LEU A 81 16.49 11.35 0.48
C LEU A 81 17.86 11.56 -0.18
N ALA A 82 18.08 12.72 -0.79
CA ALA A 82 19.37 13.09 -1.38
C ALA A 82 20.49 13.11 -0.32
N TRP A 83 20.21 13.63 0.87
CA TRP A 83 21.14 13.60 2.00
C TRP A 83 21.46 12.16 2.48
N ARG A 84 20.46 11.27 2.51
CA ARG A 84 20.67 9.86 2.88
C ARG A 84 21.50 9.11 1.84
N LEU A 85 21.29 9.38 0.55
CA LEU A 85 22.06 8.76 -0.54
C LEU A 85 23.52 9.24 -0.55
N THR A 86 23.76 10.52 -0.28
CA THR A 86 25.13 11.05 -0.18
C THR A 86 25.89 10.46 1.02
N MET A 87 25.24 10.31 2.18
CA MET A 87 25.80 9.61 3.34
C MET A 87 26.12 8.13 3.03
N ALA A 88 25.21 7.42 2.37
CA ALA A 88 25.44 6.03 1.98
C ALA A 88 26.62 5.89 1.00
N ALA A 89 26.71 6.75 -0.01
CA ALA A 89 27.83 6.77 -0.95
C ALA A 89 29.15 7.07 -0.24
N ALA A 90 29.17 8.04 0.68
CA ALA A 90 30.37 8.36 1.47
C ALA A 90 30.82 7.18 2.33
N LEU A 91 29.90 6.47 2.97
CA LEU A 91 30.22 5.26 3.76
C LEU A 91 30.81 4.16 2.89
N ILE A 92 30.28 3.93 1.69
CA ILE A 92 30.83 2.95 0.74
C ILE A 92 32.28 3.31 0.38
N VAL A 93 32.54 4.58 0.04
CA VAL A 93 33.90 5.05 -0.30
C VAL A 93 34.86 4.87 0.86
N VAL A 94 34.45 5.22 2.08
CA VAL A 94 35.27 5.05 3.29
C VAL A 94 35.58 3.57 3.52
N VAL A 95 34.58 2.69 3.46
CA VAL A 95 34.76 1.24 3.62
C VAL A 95 35.67 0.68 2.52
N SER A 96 35.50 1.09 1.26
CA SER A 96 36.39 0.68 0.18
C SER A 96 37.83 1.16 0.39
N LEU A 97 38.05 2.40 0.83
CA LEU A 97 39.39 2.94 1.08
C LEU A 97 40.05 2.24 2.28
N LEU A 98 39.33 2.01 3.37
CA LEU A 98 39.82 1.23 4.52
C LEU A 98 40.11 -0.22 4.13
N GLY A 99 39.22 -0.85 3.37
CA GLY A 99 39.39 -2.21 2.84
C GLY A 99 40.63 -2.32 1.97
N LEU A 100 40.81 -1.42 0.99
CA LEU A 100 41.99 -1.38 0.11
C LEU A 100 43.29 -1.16 0.89
N ASN A 101 43.25 -0.37 1.97
CA ASN A 101 44.42 -0.16 2.83
C ASN A 101 44.76 -1.42 3.64
N THR A 102 43.76 -2.18 4.07
CA THR A 102 43.95 -3.47 4.75
C THR A 102 44.35 -4.61 3.81
N SER A 103 44.10 -4.48 2.50
CA SER A 103 44.38 -5.52 1.49
C SER A 103 45.84 -5.61 1.04
N THR A 104 46.79 -4.90 1.64
CA THR A 104 48.21 -4.99 1.28
C THR A 104 48.92 -6.23 1.84
N THR A 105 48.21 -7.20 2.41
CA THR A 105 48.82 -8.46 2.86
C THR A 105 47.91 -9.66 2.70
N THR A 106 47.75 -10.11 1.46
CA THR A 106 47.55 -11.53 1.17
C THR A 106 48.16 -11.81 -0.18
N ALA A 107 49.29 -12.52 -0.17
CA ALA A 107 49.76 -13.23 -1.33
C ALA A 107 48.58 -14.04 -1.89
N ALA A 108 48.33 -13.90 -3.18
CA ALA A 108 47.29 -14.62 -3.89
C ALA A 108 47.53 -16.13 -3.75
N ASP A 109 46.81 -16.77 -2.83
CA ASP A 109 46.59 -18.21 -2.87
C ASP A 109 45.35 -18.41 -3.74
N SER A 110 45.55 -18.94 -4.94
CA SER A 110 44.49 -19.16 -5.91
C SER A 110 43.56 -20.27 -5.39
N ALA A 111 42.40 -19.88 -4.87
CA ALA A 111 41.33 -20.81 -4.52
C ALA A 111 41.00 -21.73 -5.72
N PRO A 112 40.93 -23.06 -5.52
CA PRO A 112 40.65 -24.00 -6.60
C PRO A 112 39.22 -23.81 -7.13
N ALA A 113 39.04 -24.01 -8.44
CA ALA A 113 37.80 -23.69 -9.18
C ALA A 113 36.51 -24.34 -8.65
N TRP A 114 36.59 -25.33 -7.76
CA TRP A 114 35.42 -25.95 -7.12
C TRP A 114 34.86 -25.15 -5.94
N GLU A 115 35.60 -24.21 -5.33
CA GLU A 115 35.02 -23.33 -4.30
C GLU A 115 34.05 -22.31 -4.90
N LEU A 116 34.30 -21.87 -6.14
CA LEU A 116 33.37 -21.02 -6.89
C LEU A 116 32.10 -21.76 -7.28
N THR A 117 32.06 -23.10 -7.26
CA THR A 117 30.84 -23.86 -7.59
C THR A 117 29.83 -23.95 -6.44
N MET A 118 30.26 -23.77 -5.19
CA MET A 118 29.36 -23.86 -4.03
C MET A 118 28.67 -22.53 -3.68
N ALA A 119 29.21 -21.39 -4.10
CA ALA A 119 28.67 -20.06 -3.76
C ALA A 119 27.28 -19.76 -4.40
N TRP A 120 26.94 -20.37 -5.53
CA TRP A 120 25.64 -20.19 -6.21
C TRP A 120 24.58 -21.20 -5.76
N ALA A 121 24.98 -22.30 -5.11
CA ALA A 121 24.04 -23.26 -4.55
C ALA A 121 23.30 -22.71 -3.31
N ASP A 122 23.89 -21.74 -2.62
CA ASP A 122 23.28 -21.07 -1.47
C ASP A 122 22.34 -19.92 -1.87
N ALA A 123 22.70 -19.21 -2.95
CA ALA A 123 21.90 -18.10 -3.48
C ALA A 123 20.48 -18.51 -3.90
N GLY A 124 20.32 -19.69 -4.50
CA GLY A 124 18.99 -20.24 -4.85
C GLY A 124 18.18 -20.73 -3.65
N ARG A 125 18.85 -21.17 -2.57
CA ARG A 125 18.18 -21.65 -1.35
C ARG A 125 17.56 -20.51 -0.54
N GLN A 126 18.16 -19.33 -0.63
CA GLN A 126 17.71 -18.13 0.07
C GLN A 126 16.49 -17.46 -0.62
N SER A 127 16.36 -17.54 -1.95
CA SER A 127 15.17 -17.07 -2.66
C SER A 127 13.94 -17.92 -2.34
N ASP A 128 14.10 -19.23 -2.34
CA ASP A 128 12.99 -20.17 -2.08
C ASP A 128 12.46 -20.00 -0.65
N ALA A 129 13.35 -19.81 0.33
CA ALA A 129 12.98 -19.61 1.73
C ALA A 129 12.10 -18.36 1.95
N VAL A 130 12.39 -17.26 1.23
CA VAL A 130 11.60 -16.01 1.32
C VAL A 130 10.22 -16.18 0.69
N GLU A 131 10.10 -16.94 -0.39
CA GLU A 131 8.83 -17.20 -1.08
C GLU A 131 7.89 -18.07 -0.23
N TYR A 132 8.40 -19.13 0.41
CA TYR A 132 7.56 -19.94 1.33
C TYR A 132 7.13 -19.16 2.58
N GLN A 133 7.99 -18.29 3.10
CA GLN A 133 7.69 -17.52 4.31
C GLN A 133 6.60 -16.46 4.07
N THR A 134 6.59 -15.84 2.89
CA THR A 134 5.52 -14.89 2.50
C THR A 134 4.19 -15.61 2.28
N ALA A 135 4.18 -16.77 1.61
CA ALA A 135 2.98 -17.57 1.43
C ALA A 135 2.36 -18.00 2.77
N ASN A 136 3.19 -18.43 3.74
CA ASN A 136 2.71 -18.86 5.05
C ASN A 136 2.09 -17.70 5.86
N TRP A 137 2.65 -16.49 5.76
CA TRP A 137 2.12 -15.32 6.46
C TRP A 137 0.75 -14.88 5.91
N ILE A 138 0.56 -14.94 4.59
CA ILE A 138 -0.73 -14.61 3.94
C ILE A 138 -1.82 -15.58 4.39
N VAL A 139 -1.53 -16.88 4.41
CA VAL A 139 -2.49 -17.90 4.87
C VAL A 139 -2.82 -17.72 6.35
N ALA A 140 -1.83 -17.42 7.19
CA ALA A 140 -2.05 -17.15 8.61
C ALA A 140 -2.92 -15.92 8.84
N GLY A 141 -2.71 -14.84 8.06
CA GLY A 141 -3.53 -13.62 8.14
C GLY A 141 -4.99 -13.82 7.71
N LEU A 142 -5.23 -14.67 6.71
CA LEU A 142 -6.58 -15.00 6.23
C LEU A 142 -7.31 -16.01 7.13
N SER A 143 -6.57 -16.82 7.88
CA SER A 143 -7.13 -17.88 8.74
C SER A 143 -7.31 -17.43 10.20
N ALA A 144 -6.83 -16.23 10.57
CA ALA A 144 -6.98 -15.70 11.91
C ALA A 144 -8.46 -15.35 12.19
N PRO A 145 -9.09 -15.90 13.24
CA PRO A 145 -10.43 -15.49 13.64
C PRO A 145 -10.41 -14.03 14.13
N PRO A 146 -11.51 -13.27 13.97
CA PRO A 146 -11.57 -11.90 14.47
C PRO A 146 -11.31 -11.88 15.97
N ALA A 147 -10.34 -11.07 16.40
CA ALA A 147 -10.02 -10.89 17.81
C ALA A 147 -11.27 -10.41 18.55
N THR A 148 -11.76 -11.24 19.48
CA THR A 148 -12.79 -10.81 20.43
C THR A 148 -12.14 -9.89 21.46
N GLU A 149 -12.25 -8.60 21.18
CA GLU A 149 -11.88 -7.50 22.08
C GLU A 149 -12.77 -7.57 23.33
N ASN A 150 -12.21 -8.04 24.44
CA ASN A 150 -12.83 -8.01 25.76
C ASN A 150 -12.00 -7.09 26.65
N GLN A 151 -12.51 -5.88 26.84
CA GLN A 151 -12.07 -4.89 27.84
C GLN A 151 -12.55 -5.28 29.25
N PRO A 152 -11.76 -4.95 30.27
CA PRO A 152 -12.29 -4.23 31.42
C PRO A 152 -11.89 -2.75 31.41
#